data_AF-A0A0B0P7D9-F1
#
_entry.id   AF-A0A0B0P7D9-F1
#
_cell.length_a   1.000
_cell.length_b   1.000
_cell.length_c   1.000
_cell.angle_alpha   90.00
_cell.angle_beta   90.00
_cell.angle_gamma   90.00
#
_symmetry.space_group_name_H-M   'P 1'
#
loop_
_entity.id
_entity.type
_entity.pdbx_description
1 polymer ?
#
loop_
_entity_poly.entity_id
_entity_poly.type
_entity_poly.pdbx_seq_one_letter_code
_entity_poly.pdbx_strand_id
1 'polypeptide(L)'
;MNSATVKDLKLAIKKKVIELEQSKMGHRHISWFIILRHVWANFCLAHHNEKLLNDGAAFQDFGVRNNSQVQFLPYVVSKGSGGHSKRRKHRFFHGLNKHS
;
A
#
# COMPACT_ATOMS: atom_id res chain seq x y z
N MET A 1 10.66 22.55 -15.28
CA MET A 1 9.78 22.37 -14.10
C MET A 1 9.89 20.92 -13.67
N ASN A 2 10.41 20.65 -12.47
CA ASN A 2 10.54 19.30 -11.94
C ASN A 2 9.21 18.90 -11.28
N SER A 3 8.26 18.47 -12.11
CA SER A 3 6.91 18.05 -11.71
C SER A 3 6.86 16.56 -11.32
N ALA A 4 7.91 16.06 -10.66
CA ALA A 4 7.94 14.67 -10.25
C ALA A 4 6.94 14.44 -9.11
N THR A 5 6.17 13.36 -9.22
CA THR A 5 5.09 13.01 -8.30
C THR A 5 5.54 11.91 -7.34
N VAL A 6 4.82 11.75 -6.22
CA VAL A 6 5.04 10.65 -5.27
C VAL A 6 5.05 9.29 -5.97
N LYS A 7 4.18 9.09 -6.98
CA LYS A 7 4.17 7.89 -7.81
C LYS A 7 5.49 7.64 -8.53
N ASP A 8 6.13 8.68 -9.05
CA ASP A 8 7.39 8.57 -9.77
C ASP A 8 8.52 8.12 -8.85
N LEU A 9 8.56 8.59 -7.60
CA LEU A 9 9.53 8.12 -6.60
C LEU A 9 9.28 6.66 -6.21
N LYS A 10 8.03 6.26 -5.99
CA LYS A 10 7.70 4.85 -5.73
C LYS A 10 8.13 3.96 -6.89
N LEU A 11 7.93 4.42 -8.12
CA LEU A 11 8.37 3.71 -9.33
C LEU A 11 9.89 3.66 -9.46
N ALA A 12 10.59 4.75 -9.15
CA ALA A 12 12.04 4.82 -9.15
C ALA A 12 12.66 3.88 -8.11
N ILE A 13 12.11 3.82 -6.89
CA ILE A 13 12.50 2.87 -5.85
C ILE A 13 12.30 1.43 -6.35
N LYS A 14 11.13 1.13 -6.90
CA LYS A 14 10.85 -0.20 -7.48
C LYS A 14 11.87 -0.57 -8.55
N LYS A 15 12.15 0.33 -9.49
CA LYS A 15 13.12 0.10 -10.57
C LYS A 15 14.52 -0.14 -10.00
N LYS A 16 14.95 0.67 -9.03
CA LYS A 16 16.29 0.54 -8.44
C LYS A 16 16.45 -0.74 -7.64
N VAL A 17 15.43 -1.16 -6.89
CA VAL A 17 15.42 -2.45 -6.19
C VAL A 17 15.53 -3.59 -7.19
N ILE A 18 14.75 -3.57 -8.28
CA ILE A 18 14.83 -4.59 -9.32
C ILE A 18 16.23 -4.65 -9.95
N GLU A 19 16.84 -3.51 -10.27
CA GLU A 19 18.19 -3.42 -10.84
C GLU A 19 19.26 -3.98 -9.88
N LEU A 20 19.21 -3.57 -8.60
CA LEU A 20 20.14 -4.06 -7.57
C LEU A 20 20.01 -5.58 -7.38
N GLU A 21 18.80 -6.11 -7.43
CA GLU A 21 18.54 -7.53 -7.22
C GLU A 21 18.87 -8.37 -8.45
N GLN A 22 18.65 -7.85 -9.67
CA GLN A 22 19.13 -8.47 -10.90
C GLN A 22 20.65 -8.69 -10.87
N SER A 23 21.40 -7.76 -10.27
CA SER A 23 22.86 -7.91 -10.12
C SER A 23 23.29 -8.93 -9.06
N LYS A 24 22.41 -9.30 -8.11
CA LYS A 24 22.76 -10.15 -6.96
C LYS A 24 22.15 -11.55 -7.01
N MET A 25 20.94 -11.70 -7.54
CA MET A 25 20.17 -12.95 -7.53
C MET A 25 19.31 -13.02 -8.80
N GLY A 26 19.72 -13.81 -9.80
CA GLY A 26 19.05 -13.89 -11.10
C GLY A 26 17.52 -14.15 -11.03
N HIS A 27 16.81 -13.65 -12.06
CA HIS A 27 15.41 -13.92 -12.50
C HIS A 27 14.29 -14.32 -11.48
N ARG A 28 14.34 -13.94 -10.20
CA ARG A 28 13.22 -14.14 -9.25
C ARG A 28 12.22 -12.97 -9.25
N HIS A 29 11.68 -12.63 -10.43
CA HIS A 29 10.87 -11.42 -10.63
C HIS A 29 9.55 -11.40 -9.84
N ILE A 30 8.97 -12.55 -9.52
CA ILE A 30 7.65 -12.66 -8.88
C ILE A 30 7.71 -12.28 -7.39
N SER A 31 8.79 -12.66 -6.70
CA SER A 31 8.95 -12.37 -5.26
C SER A 31 9.02 -10.88 -4.98
N TRP A 32 9.67 -10.10 -5.84
CA TRP A 32 9.81 -8.64 -5.66
C TRP A 32 8.51 -7.88 -5.78
N PHE A 33 7.63 -8.30 -6.70
CA PHE A 33 6.31 -7.68 -6.81
C PHE A 33 5.50 -7.89 -5.52
N ILE A 34 5.55 -9.09 -4.95
CA ILE A 34 4.87 -9.42 -3.69
C ILE A 34 5.49 -8.64 -2.52
N ILE A 35 6.82 -8.60 -2.42
CA ILE A 35 7.54 -7.86 -1.37
C ILE A 35 7.20 -6.37 -1.44
N LEU A 36 7.28 -5.74 -2.62
CA LEU A 36 6.97 -4.32 -2.75
C LEU A 36 5.50 -4.03 -2.45
N ARG A 37 4.58 -4.91 -2.86
CA ARG A 37 3.17 -4.77 -2.49
C ARG A 37 2.97 -4.87 -0.98
N HIS A 38 3.71 -5.75 -0.31
CA HIS A 38 3.72 -5.83 1.15
C HIS A 38 4.32 -4.57 1.80
N VAL A 39 5.44 -4.07 1.28
CA VAL A 39 6.08 -2.84 1.76
C VAL A 39 5.13 -1.66 1.66
N TRP A 40 4.50 -1.44 0.49
CA TRP A 40 3.56 -0.32 0.33
C TRP A 40 2.24 -0.48 1.10
N ALA A 41 1.91 -1.70 1.54
CA ALA A 41 0.74 -1.94 2.40
C ALA A 41 1.01 -1.68 3.89
N ASN A 42 2.28 -1.78 4.32
CA ASN A 42 2.69 -1.67 5.73
C ASN A 42 3.60 -0.48 6.02
N PHE A 43 4.12 0.19 5.00
CA PHE A 43 5.04 1.31 5.10
C PHE A 43 4.65 2.42 4.12
N CYS A 44 4.89 3.67 4.52
CA CYS A 44 4.77 4.83 3.67
C CYS A 44 6.08 5.63 3.66
N LEU A 45 6.27 6.46 2.65
CA LEU A 45 7.34 7.45 2.64
C LEU A 45 6.92 8.67 3.46
N ALA A 46 7.88 9.25 4.18
CA ALA A 46 7.68 10.51 4.88
C ALA A 46 8.88 11.44 4.72
N HIS A 47 8.59 12.75 4.73
CA HIS A 47 9.55 13.83 4.72
C HIS A 47 9.17 14.80 5.83
N HIS A 48 10.08 15.10 6.77
CA HIS A 48 9.80 16.00 7.92
C HIS A 48 8.46 15.71 8.63
N ASN A 49 8.20 14.44 8.96
CA ASN A 49 6.95 13.94 9.56
C ASN A 49 5.69 14.02 8.68
N GLU A 50 5.80 14.50 7.44
CA GLU A 50 4.68 14.53 6.49
C GLU A 50 4.66 13.26 5.64
N LYS A 51 3.54 12.53 5.66
CA LYS A 51 3.39 11.25 4.96
C LYS A 51 2.98 11.48 3.50
N LEU A 52 3.79 10.96 2.59
CA LEU A 52 3.56 11.03 1.14
C LEU A 52 2.57 9.93 0.71
N LEU A 53 1.29 10.12 1.04
CA LEU A 53 0.22 9.14 0.77
C LEU A 53 -0.43 9.35 -0.60
N ASN A 54 -0.49 10.59 -1.09
CA ASN A 54 -1.12 10.92 -2.36
C ASN A 54 -0.13 10.71 -3.53
N ASP A 55 -0.39 9.70 -4.35
CA ASP A 55 0.44 9.37 -5.52
C ASP A 55 0.50 10.50 -6.57
N GLY A 56 -0.54 11.32 -6.69
CA GLY A 56 -0.62 12.41 -7.65
C GLY A 56 -0.04 13.73 -7.15
N ALA A 57 0.33 13.83 -5.89
CA ALA A 57 0.87 15.07 -5.33
C ALA A 57 2.33 15.28 -5.75
N ALA A 58 2.71 16.54 -5.95
CA ALA A 58 4.04 16.90 -6.39
C ALA A 58 4.99 16.95 -5.18
N PHE A 59 6.26 16.61 -5.37
CA PHE A 59 7.25 16.70 -4.29
C PHE A 59 7.41 18.09 -3.69
N GLN A 60 7.21 19.11 -4.51
CA GLN A 60 7.31 20.50 -4.09
C GLN A 60 6.28 20.85 -3.02
N ASP A 61 5.09 20.22 -3.05
CA ASP A 61 4.03 20.44 -2.07
C ASP A 61 4.44 19.97 -0.67
N PHE A 62 5.29 18.94 -0.59
CA PHE A 62 5.83 18.38 0.66
C PHE A 62 7.22 18.94 1.03
N GLY A 63 7.70 19.97 0.31
CA GLY A 63 9.03 20.54 0.48
C GLY A 63 10.18 19.59 0.10
N VAL A 64 9.91 18.48 -0.59
CA VAL A 64 10.93 17.53 -1.04
C VAL A 64 11.65 18.14 -2.24
N ARG A 65 12.97 18.32 -2.12
CA ARG A 65 13.84 18.87 -3.16
C ARG A 65 14.96 17.88 -3.50
N ASN A 66 15.78 18.24 -4.48
CA ASN A 66 16.97 17.45 -4.76
C ASN A 66 17.86 17.38 -3.51
N ASN A 67 18.40 16.20 -3.21
CA ASN A 67 19.16 15.90 -2.00
C ASN A 67 18.36 15.89 -0.67
N SER A 68 17.03 15.99 -0.72
CA SER A 68 16.19 15.72 0.45
C SER A 68 16.22 14.24 0.83
N GLN A 69 16.19 13.96 2.13
CA GLN A 69 16.07 12.59 2.65
C GLN A 69 14.62 12.25 2.96
N VAL A 70 14.12 11.19 2.34
CA VAL A 70 12.83 10.58 2.67
C VAL A 70 13.04 9.31 3.48
N GLN A 71 12.15 9.05 4.42
CA GLN A 71 12.24 7.89 5.31
C GLN A 71 11.06 6.96 5.11
N PHE A 72 11.28 5.66 5.27
CA PHE A 72 10.20 4.69 5.39
C PHE A 72 9.67 4.71 6.83
N LEU A 73 8.38 5.00 6.99
CA LEU A 73 7.68 4.91 8.26
C LEU A 73 6.68 3.76 8.23
N PRO A 74 6.50 3.03 9.34
CA PRO A 74 5.41 2.08 9.50
C PRO A 74 4.06 2.79 9.28
N TYR A 75 3.26 2.24 8.39
CA TYR A 75 1.93 2.70 8.05
C TYR A 75 1.04 1.51 7.72
N VAL A 76 0.18 1.16 8.66
CA VAL A 76 -0.90 0.22 8.38
C VAL A 76 -1.99 1.00 7.69
N VAL A 77 -2.22 0.72 6.39
CA VAL A 77 -3.46 1.13 5.74
C VAL A 77 -4.57 0.51 6.57
N SER A 78 -5.31 1.32 7.33
CA SER A 78 -6.54 0.87 7.99
C SER A 78 -7.36 0.21 6.89
N LYS A 79 -7.48 -1.12 6.92
CA LYS A 79 -8.36 -1.86 6.02
C LYS A 79 -9.73 -1.25 6.25
N GLY A 80 -10.15 -0.37 5.32
CA GLY A 80 -11.30 0.50 5.51
C GLY A 80 -12.43 -0.35 6.05
N SER A 81 -12.84 -0.04 7.29
CA SER A 81 -13.87 -0.69 8.10
C SER A 81 -14.59 -1.80 7.34
N GLY A 82 -13.89 -2.92 7.15
CA GLY A 82 -14.41 -4.07 6.44
C GLY A 82 -15.35 -4.73 7.41
N GLY A 83 -16.56 -4.18 7.53
CA GLY A 83 -17.60 -4.69 8.39
C GLY A 83 -17.66 -6.18 8.13
N HIS A 84 -17.33 -6.97 9.16
CA HIS A 84 -17.44 -8.41 9.09
C HIS A 84 -18.83 -8.69 8.53
N SER A 85 -18.91 -9.26 7.32
CA SER A 85 -20.20 -9.62 6.73
C SER A 85 -20.87 -10.53 7.74
N LYS A 86 -21.87 -9.99 8.44
CA LYS A 86 -22.55 -10.74 9.51
C LYS A 86 -23.10 -11.98 8.83
N ARG A 87 -22.53 -13.14 9.17
CA ARG A 87 -22.98 -14.44 8.69
C ARG A 87 -24.49 -14.47 8.82
N ARG A 88 -25.18 -14.47 7.68
CA ARG A 88 -26.63 -14.44 7.59
C ARG A 88 -27.13 -15.66 8.38
N LYS A 89 -27.70 -15.45 9.57
CA LYS A 89 -28.31 -16.56 10.33
C LYS A 89 -29.42 -17.11 9.45
N HIS A 90 -29.32 -18.39 9.08
CA HIS A 90 -30.41 -19.13 8.47
C HIS A 90 -31.61 -19.00 9.41
N ARG A 91 -32.74 -18.52 8.88
CA ARG A 91 -33.97 -18.42 9.68
C ARG A 91 -34.28 -19.83 10.14
N PHE A 92 -34.22 -20.06 11.45
CA PHE A 92 -34.83 -21.26 12.02
C PHE A 92 -36.30 -21.24 11.62
N PHE A 93 -36.74 -22.29 10.94
CA PHE A 93 -38.15 -22.50 10.66
C PHE A 93 -38.86 -22.73 12.01
N HIS A 94 -39.48 -21.69 12.54
CA HIS A 94 -40.46 -21.85 13.60
C HIS A 94 -41.84 -21.93 12.97
N GLY A 95 -42.42 -23.13 13.07
CA GLY A 95 -43.85 -23.36 13.17
C GLY A 95 -44.63 -23.35 11.86
N LEU A 96 -45.23 -24.49 11.54
CA LEU A 96 -46.68 -24.63 11.72
C LEU A 96 -46.97 -26.03 12.25
N ASN A 97 -47.13 -26.11 13.57
CA ASN A 97 -47.97 -27.14 14.20
C ASN A 97 -49.42 -26.59 14.16
N LYS A 98 -50.42 -27.49 14.02
CA LYS A 98 -51.90 -27.31 13.84
C LYS A 98 -52.34 -27.66 12.39
N HIS A 99 -53.30 -28.54 12.09
CA HIS A 99 -54.41 -29.18 12.81
C HIS A 99 -54.80 -30.50 12.09
N SER A 100 -55.09 -31.56 12.85
CA SER A 100 -56.27 -32.45 12.70
C SER A 100 -56.42 -33.26 13.98
#